data_AF-A0A150MJ98-F1
#
_entry.id   AF-A0A150MJ98-F1
#
_cell.length_a   1.000
_cell.length_b   1.000
_cell.length_c   1.000
_cell.angle_alpha   90.00
_cell.angle_beta   90.00
_cell.angle_gamma   90.00
#
_symmetry.space_group_name_H-M   'P 1'
#
loop_
_entity.id
_entity.type
_entity.pdbx_description
1 polymer ?
#
loop_
_entity_poly.entity_id
_entity_poly.type
_entity_poly.pdbx_seq_one_letter_code
_entity_poly.pdbx_strand_id
1 'polypeptide(L)' 'MLLLKHVLIQRLRRKGVFLAANGRPFSKLTLEEIQREYERVEGEEHDGLVQGDDQATSNHSAL' A
#
# COMPACT_ATOMS: atom_id res chain seq x y z
N MET A 1 14.20 19.04 -1.25
CA MET A 1 13.77 17.62 -1.22
C MET A 1 13.31 17.08 0.15
N LEU A 2 13.48 17.81 1.27
CA LEU A 2 13.01 17.34 2.58
C LEU A 2 11.48 17.30 2.73
N LEU A 3 10.74 18.16 2.01
CA LEU A 3 9.28 18.24 2.10
C LEU A 3 8.59 16.93 1.72
N LEU A 4 8.95 16.33 0.57
CA LEU A 4 8.32 15.09 0.11
C LEU A 4 8.54 13.95 1.11
N LYS A 5 9.77 13.82 1.63
CA LYS A 5 10.10 12.84 2.66
C LYS A 5 9.18 12.96 3.88
N HIS A 6 8.97 14.18 4.37
CA HIS A 6 8.10 14.43 5.52
C HIS A 6 6.63 14.13 5.21
N VAL A 7 6.14 14.52 4.03
CA VAL A 7 4.76 14.25 3.61
C VAL A 7 4.48 12.75 3.57
N LEU A 8 5.37 11.95 2.96
CA LEU A 8 5.20 10.50 2.89
C LEU A 8 5.20 9.86 4.29
N ILE A 9 6.12 10.26 5.18
CA ILE A 9 6.15 9.79 6.57
C ILE A 9 4.85 10.13 7.30
N GLN A 10 4.31 11.34 7.10
CA GLN A 10 3.04 11.72 7.73
C GLN A 10 1.86 10.89 7.21
N ARG A 11 1.82 10.58 5.91
CA ARG A 11 0.78 9.71 5.35
C ARG A 11 0.87 8.30 5.92
N LEU A 12 2.06 7.72 5.97
CA LEU A 12 2.30 6.41 6.58
C LEU A 12 1.85 6.37 8.05
N ARG A 13 2.18 7.40 8.83
CA ARG A 13 1.73 7.51 10.23
C ARG A 13 0.22 7.61 10.38
N ARG A 14 -0.47 8.31 9.48
CA ARG A 14 -1.95 8.37 9.49
C ARG A 14 -2.59 7.00 9.27
N LYS A 15 -1.89 6.10 8.55
CA LYS A 15 -2.29 4.70 8.36
C LYS A 15 -1.81 3.76 9.47
N GLY A 16 -1.23 4.29 10.55
CA GLY A 16 -0.70 3.48 11.65
C GLY A 16 0.64 2.81 11.36
N VAL A 17 1.34 3.18 10.28
CA VAL A 17 2.67 2.64 9.96
C VAL A 17 3.75 3.56 10.53
N PHE A 18 4.53 3.03 11.47
CA PHE A 18 5.58 3.79 12.18
C PHE A 18 7.01 3.32 11.88
N LEU A 19 7.15 2.10 11.35
CA LEU A 19 8.41 1.47 10.95
C LEU A 19 8.27 0.95 9.53
N ALA A 20 9.38 0.89 8.79
CA ALA A 20 9.42 0.18 7.52
C ALA A 20 9.27 -1.34 7.71
N ALA A 21 9.03 -2.08 6.62
CA ALA A 21 8.87 -3.54 6.65
C ALA A 21 10.08 -4.26 7.28
N ASN A 22 11.26 -3.68 7.11
CA ASN A 22 12.52 -4.17 7.67
C ASN A 22 12.76 -3.74 9.14
N GLY A 23 11.78 -3.15 9.81
CA GLY A 23 11.85 -2.69 11.19
C GLY A 23 12.64 -1.40 11.42
N ARG A 24 13.19 -0.77 10.37
CA ARG A 24 13.96 0.47 10.51
C ARG A 24 13.02 1.68 10.68
N PRO A 25 13.39 2.67 11.51
CA PRO A 25 12.65 3.92 11.61
C PRO A 25 12.83 4.77 10.35
N PHE A 26 11.77 5.47 9.93
CA PHE A 26 11.80 6.31 8.72
C PHE A 26 12.87 7.42 8.72
N SER A 27 13.33 7.86 9.90
CA SER A 27 14.43 8.82 10.00
C SER A 27 15.73 8.30 9.41
N LYS A 28 15.94 6.98 9.43
CA LYS A 28 17.14 6.30 8.91
C LYS A 28 17.02 5.89 7.45
N LEU A 29 15.88 6.15 6.80
CA LEU A 29 15.64 5.76 5.41
C LEU A 29 15.89 6.91 4.43
N THR A 30 16.26 6.57 3.21
CA THR A 30 16.29 7.49 2.07
C THR A 30 14.87 7.84 1.63
N LEU A 31 14.75 8.84 0.75
CA LEU A 31 13.45 9.20 0.16
C LEU A 31 12.86 8.04 -0.65
N GLU A 32 13.68 7.34 -1.42
CA GLU A 32 13.28 6.21 -2.27
C GLU A 32 12.79 5.02 -1.43
N GLU A 33 13.49 4.72 -0.33
CA GLU A 33 13.06 3.68 0.62
C GLU A 33 11.70 4.01 1.23
N ILE A 34 11.46 5.27 1.63
CA ILE A 34 10.17 5.71 2.16
C ILE A 34 9.07 5.67 1.09
N GLN A 35 9.39 6.05 -0.14
CA GLN A 35 8.44 6.03 -1.24
C GLN A 35 8.01 4.59 -1.57
N ARG A 36 8.95 3.64 -1.58
CA ARG A 36 8.62 2.21 -1.75
C ARG A 36 7.73 1.68 -0.65
N GLU A 37 7.97 2.08 0.61
CA GLU A 37 7.08 1.69 1.72
C GLU A 37 5.69 2.30 1.61
N TYR A 38 5.61 3.55 1.15
CA TYR A 38 4.34 4.20 0.88
C TYR A 38 3.55 3.46 -0.21
N GLU A 39 4.20 3.13 -1.34
CA GLU A 39 3.61 2.37 -2.44
C GLU A 39 3.18 0.97 -2.00
N ARG A 40 3.97 0.28 -1.18
CA ARG A 40 3.60 -1.02 -0.61
C ARG A 40 2.34 -0.94 0.24
N VAL A 41 2.26 0.03 1.15
CA VAL A 41 1.10 0.21 2.04
C VAL A 41 -0.15 0.65 1.27
N GLU A 42 -0.01 1.51 0.25
CA GLU A 42 -1.11 1.84 -0.66
C GLU A 42 -1.55 0.62 -1.48
N GLY A 43 -0.60 -0.21 -1.95
CA GLY A 43 -0.91 -1.45 -2.68
C GLY A 43 -1.67 -2.47 -1.83
N GLU A 44 -1.28 -2.64 -0.56
CA GLU A 44 -2.00 -3.51 0.40
C GLU A 44 -3.43 -3.02 0.67
N GLU A 45 -3.67 -1.70 0.75
CA GLU A 45 -5.03 -1.14 0.87
C GLU A 45 -5.86 -1.33 -0.41
N HIS A 46 -5.23 -1.30 -1.58
CA HIS A 46 -5.89 -1.51 -2.87
C HIS A 46 -6.21 -2.99 -3.14
N ASP A 47 -5.35 -3.92 -2.75
CA ASP A 47 -5.61 -5.37 -2.86
C ASP A 47 -6.70 -5.83 -1.88
N GLY A 48 -6.95 -5.10 -0.79
CA GLY A 48 -8.07 -5.33 0.12
C GLY A 48 -9.47 -5.14 -0.49
N LEU A 49 -9.58 -4.64 -1.72
CA LEU A 49 -10.85 -4.50 -2.45
C LEU A 49 -11.09 -5.59 -3.51
N VAL A 50 -10.18 -6.56 -3.68
CA VAL A 50 -10.40 -7.75 -4.53
C VAL A 50 -10.49 -8.99 -3.64
N GLN A 51 -11.49 -9.00 -2.76
CA GLN A 51 -11.99 -10.24 -2.16
C GLN A 51 -13.18 -10.71 -3.01
N GLY A 52 -13.02 -11.86 -3.65
CA GLY A 52 -13.77 -12.28 -4.81
C GLY A 52 -15.28 -12.50 -4.63
N ASP A 53 -15.99 -12.27 -5.73
CA ASP A 53 -17.27 -12.92 -6.02
C ASP A 53 -17.04 -14.02 -7.08
N ASP A 54 -16.49 -15.15 -6.65
CA ASP A 54 -16.56 -16.42 -7.40
C ASP A 54 -17.92 -17.08 -7.17
N GLN A 55 -19.05 -16.50 -7.62
CA GLN A 55 -20.28 -17.28 -7.81
C GLN A 55 -21.38 -16.56 -8.64
N ALA A 56 -21.43 -16.81 -9.95
CA ALA A 56 -22.69 -17.00 -10.68
C ALA A 56 -22.47 -17.55 -12.11
N THR A 57 -22.83 -18.83 -12.28
CA THR A 57 -23.42 -19.43 -13.50
C THR A 57 -22.59 -19.32 -14.79
N SER A 58 -21.77 -20.31 -15.14
CA SER A 58 -22.22 -21.58 -15.75
C SER A 58 -23.35 -21.41 -16.77
N ASN A 59 -22.96 -21.48 -18.03
CA ASN A 59 -23.71 -21.94 -19.20
C ASN A 59 -25.06 -21.27 -19.52
N HIS A 60 -25.08 -20.46 -20.57
CA HIS A 60 -26.15 -20.58 -21.56
C HIS A 60 -25.64 -20.19 -22.94
N SER A 61 -25.35 -21.22 -23.75
CA SER A 61 -25.39 -21.12 -25.20
C SER A 61 -26.77 -20.58 -25.61
N ALA A 62 -26.79 -19.57 -26.47
CA ALA A 62 -27.96 -19.23 -27.26
C ALA A 62 -27.55 -19.29 -28.73
N LEU A 63 -28.31 -20.15 -29.42
CA LEU A 63 -28.31 -20.50 -30.84
C LEU A 63 -28.23 -19.31 -31.79
#